data_AF-A0A438C056-F1
#
_entry.id   AF-A0A438C056-F1
#
_cell.length_a   1.000
_cell.length_b   1.000
_cell.length_c   1.000
_cell.angle_alpha   90.00
_cell.angle_beta   90.00
_cell.angle_gamma   90.00
#
_symmetry.space_group_name_H-M   'P 1'
#
loop_
_entity.id
_entity.type
_entity.pdbx_description
1 polymer ?
#
loop_
_entity_poly.entity_id
_entity_poly.type
_entity_poly.pdbx_seq_one_letter_code
_entity_poly.pdbx_strand_id
1 'polypeptide(L)'
;MSVCYDLQLQECIGSAVTALGPERILTLLPISLDAENFTCSNIWLVPILNKYVVGASLRYFMEHIMPLAESFKRASHKVKKSVIGEDLQAHAHGLWGLLPVFCRYPTDTCQSFLNELVNQNRSILRSSEGDCESNTYAIKDSMIQSSSVASYSEKTATKNIGALASCSMELLQALTDLFFGSPPEKRSYLKDAIGCLASISDSSITKRILISSLERLELINGVGEFENVGNSSTTEKDTQR
;
A
#
# COMPACT_ATOMS: atom_id res chain seq x y z
N MET A 1 33.54 -7.61 -21.92
CA MET A 1 32.42 -7.77 -22.87
C MET A 1 31.15 -8.39 -22.26
N SER A 2 31.03 -8.57 -20.92
CA SER A 2 29.94 -9.36 -20.29
C SER A 2 28.81 -8.54 -19.63
N VAL A 3 28.92 -7.22 -19.51
CA VAL A 3 27.95 -6.39 -18.75
C VAL A 3 26.73 -5.96 -19.58
N CYS A 4 26.84 -5.98 -20.92
CA CYS A 4 25.76 -5.54 -21.82
C CYS A 4 24.68 -6.62 -22.04
N TYR A 5 25.07 -7.90 -22.01
CA TYR A 5 24.13 -9.03 -22.20
C TYR A 5 23.12 -9.15 -21.05
N ASP A 6 23.51 -8.78 -19.83
CA ASP A 6 22.66 -8.92 -18.65
C ASP A 6 21.53 -7.87 -18.66
N LEU A 7 21.83 -6.61 -19.01
CA LEU A 7 20.82 -5.54 -19.05
C LEU A 7 19.81 -5.74 -20.18
N GLN A 8 20.26 -6.09 -21.39
CA GLN A 8 19.36 -6.33 -22.53
C GLN A 8 18.43 -7.52 -22.27
N LEU A 9 18.93 -8.57 -21.61
CA LEU A 9 18.11 -9.70 -21.20
C LEU A 9 17.06 -9.27 -20.16
N GLN A 10 17.45 -8.48 -19.16
CA GLN A 10 16.51 -7.94 -18.18
C GLN A 10 15.44 -7.03 -18.80
N GLU A 11 15.78 -6.25 -19.84
CA GLU A 11 14.81 -5.45 -20.61
C GLU A 11 13.85 -6.31 -21.42
N CYS A 12 14.34 -7.41 -22.01
CA CYS A 12 13.48 -8.38 -22.71
C CYS A 12 12.50 -9.05 -21.75
N ILE A 13 12.99 -9.50 -20.59
CA ILE A 13 12.15 -10.08 -19.53
C ILE A 13 11.18 -9.03 -18.99
N GLY A 14 11.64 -7.80 -18.78
CA GLY A 14 10.81 -6.68 -18.36
C GLY A 14 9.67 -6.40 -19.33
N SER A 15 9.96 -6.38 -20.63
CA SER A 15 8.95 -6.24 -21.68
C SER A 15 7.92 -7.38 -21.64
N ALA A 16 8.37 -8.61 -21.39
CA ALA A 16 7.48 -9.75 -21.20
C ALA A 16 6.61 -9.62 -19.93
N VAL A 17 7.17 -9.11 -18.82
CA VAL A 17 6.40 -8.80 -17.60
C VAL A 17 5.31 -7.77 -17.88
N THR A 18 5.63 -6.70 -18.62
CA THR A 18 4.64 -5.68 -18.97
C THR A 18 3.55 -6.23 -19.90
N ALA A 19 3.89 -7.11 -20.84
CA ALA A 19 2.94 -7.65 -21.82
C ALA A 19 2.08 -8.79 -21.25
N LEU A 20 2.64 -9.65 -20.40
CA LEU A 20 2.00 -10.89 -19.93
C LEU A 20 1.54 -10.83 -18.47
N GLY A 21 1.98 -9.83 -17.71
CA GLY A 21 1.75 -9.72 -16.27
C GLY A 21 2.72 -10.57 -15.43
N PRO A 22 2.97 -10.17 -14.17
CA PRO A 22 3.85 -10.91 -13.27
C PRO A 22 3.37 -12.34 -13.00
N GLU A 23 2.07 -12.60 -13.00
CA GLU A 23 1.47 -13.90 -12.69
C GLU A 23 1.92 -14.96 -13.70
N ARG A 24 1.90 -14.61 -15.00
CA ARG A 24 2.31 -15.53 -16.05
C ARG A 24 3.81 -15.78 -16.03
N ILE A 25 4.60 -14.74 -15.78
CA ILE A 25 6.06 -14.85 -15.67
C ILE A 25 6.46 -15.70 -14.46
N LEU A 26 5.86 -15.48 -13.30
CA LEU A 26 6.16 -16.23 -12.08
C LEU A 26 5.64 -17.67 -12.12
N THR A 27 4.67 -17.98 -12.97
CA THR A 27 4.29 -19.37 -13.27
C THR A 27 5.41 -20.11 -14.03
N LEU A 28 6.12 -19.41 -14.93
CA LEU A 28 7.21 -19.99 -15.73
C LEU A 28 8.55 -19.98 -14.97
N LEU A 29 8.79 -18.94 -14.20
CA LEU A 29 10.02 -18.70 -13.42
C LEU A 29 9.65 -18.38 -11.97
N PRO A 30 9.27 -19.39 -11.17
CA PRO A 30 8.85 -19.17 -9.80
C PRO A 30 10.03 -18.69 -8.95
N ILE A 31 9.76 -17.71 -8.09
CA ILE A 31 10.65 -17.35 -6.99
C ILE A 31 10.33 -18.31 -5.84
N SER A 32 11.34 -19.01 -5.33
CA SER A 32 11.14 -19.99 -4.27
C SER A 32 12.29 -19.98 -3.27
N LEU A 33 12.00 -20.46 -2.07
CA LEU A 33 12.96 -20.67 -0.99
C LEU A 33 12.95 -22.15 -0.62
N ASP A 34 14.11 -22.77 -0.66
CA ASP A 34 14.33 -24.08 -0.06
C ASP A 34 14.63 -23.88 1.44
N ALA A 35 13.75 -24.40 2.29
CA ALA A 35 13.82 -24.20 3.73
C ALA A 35 14.87 -25.09 4.42
N GLU A 36 15.40 -26.12 3.74
CA GLU A 36 16.39 -27.04 4.31
C GLU A 36 17.80 -26.47 4.20
N ASN A 37 18.12 -25.88 3.05
CA ASN A 37 19.44 -25.32 2.75
C ASN A 37 19.47 -23.79 2.63
N PHE A 38 18.32 -23.12 2.82
CA PHE A 38 18.16 -21.67 2.71
C PHE A 38 18.50 -21.08 1.33
N THR A 39 18.44 -21.90 0.28
CA THR A 39 18.74 -21.43 -1.08
C THR A 39 17.53 -20.78 -1.73
N CYS A 40 17.79 -19.70 -2.49
CA CYS A 40 16.78 -18.87 -3.12
C CYS A 40 16.87 -19.01 -4.63
N SER A 41 15.76 -19.40 -5.28
CA SER A 41 15.69 -19.50 -6.74
C SER A 41 15.03 -18.26 -7.32
N ASN A 42 15.58 -17.78 -8.45
CA ASN A 42 15.03 -16.68 -9.26
C ASN A 42 14.82 -15.34 -8.52
N ILE A 43 15.47 -15.12 -7.37
CA ILE A 43 15.32 -13.88 -6.60
C ILE A 43 15.77 -12.62 -7.38
N TRP A 44 16.63 -12.81 -8.38
CA TRP A 44 17.06 -11.77 -9.33
C TRP A 44 15.89 -11.18 -10.14
N LEU A 45 14.73 -11.82 -10.20
CA LEU A 45 13.53 -11.27 -10.83
C LEU A 45 12.91 -10.10 -10.05
N VAL A 46 13.10 -10.03 -8.73
CA VAL A 46 12.48 -8.99 -7.88
C VAL A 46 12.74 -7.56 -8.40
N PRO A 47 13.98 -7.13 -8.67
CA PRO A 47 14.23 -5.79 -9.22
C PRO A 47 13.60 -5.56 -10.61
N ILE A 48 13.46 -6.60 -11.44
CA ILE A 48 12.82 -6.50 -12.75
C ILE A 48 11.30 -6.32 -12.57
N LEU A 49 10.67 -7.13 -11.72
CA LEU A 49 9.26 -6.99 -11.37
C LEU A 49 8.98 -5.59 -10.81
N ASN A 50 9.84 -5.10 -9.93
CA ASN A 50 9.71 -3.77 -9.34
C ASN A 50 9.83 -2.62 -10.37
N LYS A 51 10.37 -2.87 -11.56
CA LYS A 51 10.46 -1.86 -12.63
C LYS A 51 9.31 -1.98 -13.63
N TYR A 52 8.96 -3.21 -14.02
CA TYR A 52 8.13 -3.48 -15.20
C TYR A 52 6.69 -3.91 -14.90
N VAL A 53 6.35 -4.24 -13.64
CA VAL A 53 4.97 -4.62 -13.28
C VAL A 53 4.01 -3.44 -13.42
N VAL A 54 2.97 -3.64 -14.22
CA VAL A 54 1.82 -2.74 -14.41
C VAL A 54 0.59 -3.65 -14.59
N GLY A 55 -0.56 -3.28 -14.04
CA GLY A 55 -1.78 -4.03 -14.35
C GLY A 55 -1.83 -5.41 -13.68
N ALA A 56 -1.22 -5.57 -12.50
CA ALA A 56 -1.18 -6.84 -11.79
C ALA A 56 -2.37 -7.03 -10.84
N SER A 57 -2.58 -8.27 -10.40
CA SER A 57 -3.62 -8.62 -9.44
C SER A 57 -3.17 -8.41 -8.00
N LEU A 58 -3.90 -7.60 -7.23
CA LEU A 58 -3.66 -7.47 -5.79
C LEU A 58 -3.98 -8.77 -5.05
N ARG A 59 -4.98 -9.53 -5.52
CA ARG A 59 -5.22 -10.88 -4.99
C ARG A 59 -4.01 -11.79 -5.19
N TYR A 60 -3.37 -11.77 -6.36
CA TYR A 60 -2.18 -12.59 -6.59
C TYR A 60 -1.05 -12.22 -5.62
N PHE A 61 -0.83 -10.92 -5.39
CA PHE A 61 0.12 -10.46 -4.37
C PHE A 61 -0.18 -11.08 -3.00
N MET A 62 -1.44 -11.03 -2.56
CA MET A 62 -1.87 -11.56 -1.27
C MET A 62 -1.75 -13.07 -1.15
N GLU A 63 -2.06 -13.81 -2.22
CA GLU A 63 -2.09 -15.27 -2.17
C GLU A 63 -0.72 -15.92 -2.42
N HIS A 64 0.20 -15.22 -3.09
CA HIS A 64 1.46 -15.80 -3.56
C HIS A 64 2.69 -15.03 -3.06
N ILE A 65 2.75 -13.71 -3.30
CA ILE A 65 3.94 -12.91 -2.97
C ILE A 65 4.08 -12.69 -1.47
N MET A 66 3.00 -12.34 -0.79
CA MET A 66 3.02 -12.07 0.66
C MET A 66 3.35 -13.35 1.47
N PRO A 67 2.72 -14.52 1.24
CA PRO A 67 3.11 -15.75 1.92
C PRO A 67 4.56 -16.16 1.66
N LEU A 68 5.06 -15.88 0.45
CA LEU A 68 6.46 -16.09 0.10
C LEU A 68 7.35 -15.16 0.93
N ALA A 69 7.08 -13.86 0.97
CA ALA A 69 7.84 -12.91 1.78
C ALA A 69 7.88 -13.32 3.27
N GLU A 70 6.75 -13.77 3.81
CA GLU A 70 6.67 -14.28 5.18
C GLU A 70 7.45 -15.59 5.37
N SER A 71 7.57 -16.43 4.35
CA SER A 71 8.42 -17.62 4.41
C SER A 71 9.91 -17.27 4.52
N PHE A 72 10.38 -16.27 3.78
CA PHE A 72 11.74 -15.74 3.87
C PHE A 72 12.02 -15.13 5.24
N LYS A 73 11.09 -14.31 5.76
CA LYS A 73 11.18 -13.75 7.11
C LYS A 73 11.18 -14.82 8.20
N ARG A 74 10.40 -15.89 8.07
CA ARG A 74 10.46 -17.03 9.01
C ARG A 74 11.77 -17.78 8.93
N ALA A 75 12.31 -17.95 7.73
CA ALA A 75 13.58 -18.63 7.52
C ALA A 75 14.75 -17.82 8.09
N SER A 76 14.77 -16.49 7.92
CA SER A 76 15.80 -15.61 8.50
C SER A 76 15.92 -15.80 10.02
N HIS A 77 14.79 -15.87 10.72
CA HIS A 77 14.77 -16.09 12.17
C HIS A 77 15.22 -17.48 12.62
N LYS A 78 15.18 -18.50 11.75
CA LYS A 78 15.68 -19.85 12.07
C LYS A 78 17.19 -19.95 11.96
N VAL A 79 17.81 -19.11 11.15
CA VAL A 79 19.27 -19.06 11.02
C VAL A 79 19.82 -18.25 12.19
N LYS A 80 20.81 -18.80 12.90
CA LYS A 80 21.57 -18.02 13.90
C LYS A 80 22.18 -16.81 13.20
N LYS A 81 22.14 -15.63 13.84
CA LYS A 81 22.58 -14.33 13.31
C LYS A 81 23.83 -14.48 12.43
N SER A 82 23.61 -14.46 11.12
CA SER A 82 24.59 -14.77 10.08
C SER A 82 24.22 -14.02 8.81
N VAL A 83 25.18 -13.94 7.88
CA VAL A 83 25.00 -13.33 6.56
C VAL A 83 23.78 -13.91 5.84
N ILE A 84 23.55 -15.23 5.94
CA ILE A 84 22.38 -15.88 5.32
C ILE A 84 21.07 -15.37 5.92
N GLY A 85 21.02 -15.17 7.24
CA GLY A 85 19.84 -14.59 7.89
C GLY A 85 19.55 -13.17 7.42
N GLU A 86 20.58 -12.34 7.27
CA GLU A 86 20.47 -10.97 6.75
C GLU A 86 20.03 -10.95 5.27
N ASP A 87 20.58 -11.83 4.44
CA ASP A 87 20.21 -11.96 3.03
C ASP A 87 18.74 -12.37 2.87
N LEU A 88 18.28 -13.36 3.64
CA LEU A 88 16.87 -13.78 3.64
C LEU A 88 15.94 -12.66 4.10
N GLN A 89 16.36 -11.88 5.10
CA GLN A 89 15.60 -10.71 5.56
C GLN A 89 15.52 -9.65 4.46
N ALA A 90 16.62 -9.37 3.76
CA ALA A 90 16.65 -8.46 2.63
C ALA A 90 15.74 -8.93 1.48
N HIS A 91 15.71 -10.24 1.20
CA HIS A 91 14.79 -10.82 0.22
C HIS A 91 13.32 -10.72 0.63
N ALA A 92 13.00 -10.96 1.91
CA ALA A 92 11.64 -10.73 2.44
C ALA A 92 11.22 -9.27 2.23
N HIS A 93 12.11 -8.31 2.52
CA HIS A 93 11.86 -6.89 2.28
C HIS A 93 11.72 -6.56 0.79
N GLY A 94 12.53 -7.16 -0.07
CA GLY A 94 12.43 -6.98 -1.52
C GLY A 94 11.09 -7.44 -2.09
N LEU A 95 10.58 -8.58 -1.63
CA LEU A 95 9.26 -9.10 -2.01
C LEU A 95 8.12 -8.19 -1.52
N TRP A 96 8.18 -7.75 -0.26
CA TRP A 96 7.25 -6.75 0.27
C TRP A 96 7.33 -5.42 -0.50
N GLY A 97 8.52 -5.03 -0.94
CA GLY A 97 8.78 -3.86 -1.76
C GLY A 97 8.14 -3.89 -3.14
N LEU A 98 7.59 -5.02 -3.59
CA LEU A 98 6.78 -5.10 -4.81
C LEU A 98 5.36 -4.54 -4.62
N LEU A 99 4.89 -4.34 -3.39
CA LEU A 99 3.55 -3.87 -3.11
C LEU A 99 3.18 -2.57 -3.88
N PRO A 100 4.01 -1.50 -3.90
CA PRO A 100 3.68 -0.28 -4.63
C PRO A 100 3.49 -0.50 -6.13
N VAL A 101 4.22 -1.45 -6.74
CA VAL A 101 4.09 -1.71 -8.19
C VAL A 101 2.90 -2.59 -8.51
N PHE A 102 2.47 -3.47 -7.60
CA PHE A 102 1.21 -4.19 -7.74
C PHE A 102 0.00 -3.26 -7.58
N CYS A 103 0.14 -2.14 -6.86
CA CYS A 103 -0.86 -1.09 -6.78
C CYS A 103 -0.89 -0.17 -8.03
N ARG A 104 -0.01 -0.38 -9.02
CA ARG A 104 0.00 0.41 -10.27
C ARG A 104 -1.01 -0.16 -11.27
N TYR A 105 -2.19 0.47 -11.31
CA TYR A 105 -3.34 0.10 -12.15
C TYR A 105 -3.84 -1.34 -11.89
N PRO A 106 -4.12 -1.74 -10.64
CA PRO A 106 -4.38 -3.15 -10.31
C PRO A 106 -5.63 -3.66 -11.01
N THR A 107 -5.62 -4.90 -11.50
CA THR A 107 -6.78 -5.48 -12.20
C THR A 107 -7.98 -5.74 -11.28
N ASP A 108 -7.72 -5.86 -9.98
CA ASP A 108 -8.69 -6.11 -8.94
C ASP A 108 -8.27 -5.45 -7.64
N THR A 109 -9.26 -5.10 -6.82
CA THR A 109 -9.10 -4.83 -5.40
C THR A 109 -9.91 -5.89 -4.64
N CYS A 110 -9.33 -6.46 -3.60
CA CYS A 110 -9.99 -7.50 -2.80
C CYS A 110 -10.11 -7.05 -1.34
N GLN A 111 -11.22 -7.36 -0.69
CA GLN A 111 -11.45 -6.98 0.71
C GLN A 111 -10.36 -7.53 1.65
N SER A 112 -9.86 -8.74 1.37
CA SER A 112 -8.76 -9.34 2.14
C SER A 112 -7.48 -8.51 2.07
N PHE A 113 -7.16 -7.94 0.90
CA PHE A 113 -6.04 -7.02 0.72
C PHE A 113 -6.20 -5.76 1.57
N LEU A 114 -7.38 -5.14 1.53
CA LEU A 114 -7.66 -3.92 2.29
C LEU A 114 -7.59 -4.16 3.79
N ASN A 115 -8.15 -5.27 4.26
CA ASN A 115 -8.10 -5.66 5.67
C ASN A 115 -6.65 -5.91 6.13
N GLU A 116 -5.83 -6.54 5.30
CA GLU A 116 -4.42 -6.75 5.62
C GLU A 116 -3.66 -5.44 5.70
N LEU A 117 -3.88 -4.51 4.76
CA LEU A 117 -3.30 -3.17 4.83
C LEU A 117 -3.68 -2.44 6.12
N VAL A 118 -4.95 -2.49 6.53
CA VAL A 118 -5.40 -1.93 7.80
C VAL A 118 -4.64 -2.56 8.97
N ASN A 119 -4.55 -3.88 8.99
CA ASN A 119 -3.87 -4.62 10.06
C ASN A 119 -2.39 -4.27 10.15
N GLN A 120 -1.69 -4.24 9.02
CA GLN A 120 -0.28 -3.89 8.94
C GLN A 120 -0.06 -2.45 9.43
N ASN A 121 -0.86 -1.48 8.96
CA ASN A 121 -0.79 -0.09 9.42
C ASN A 121 -1.01 0.04 10.94
N ARG A 122 -1.94 -0.72 11.51
CA ARG A 122 -2.18 -0.75 12.96
C ARG A 122 -1.02 -1.41 13.73
N SER A 123 -0.39 -2.44 13.18
CA SER A 123 0.74 -3.10 13.85
C SER A 123 1.95 -2.20 13.99
N ILE A 124 2.23 -1.31 13.02
CA ILE A 124 3.35 -0.35 13.08
C ILE A 124 3.24 0.54 14.32
N LEU A 125 2.01 0.96 14.64
CA LEU A 125 1.73 1.74 15.86
C LEU A 125 1.97 0.94 17.14
N ARG A 126 1.62 -0.36 17.15
CA ARG A 126 1.76 -1.24 18.31
C ARG A 126 3.21 -1.66 18.56
N SER A 127 4.04 -1.72 17.52
CA SER A 127 5.47 -2.04 17.64
C SER A 127 6.33 -0.91 18.19
N SER A 128 5.77 0.27 18.48
CA SER A 128 6.50 1.39 19.09
C SER A 128 6.83 1.20 20.57
N GLU A 129 6.44 0.09 21.20
CA GLU A 129 6.76 -0.24 22.61
C GLU A 129 8.00 -1.15 22.79
N GLY A 130 8.79 -1.41 21.74
CA GLY A 130 10.09 -2.07 21.89
C GLY A 130 10.84 -2.29 20.57
N ASP A 131 12.03 -1.68 20.46
CA ASP A 131 13.09 -1.80 19.45
C ASP A 131 12.74 -2.39 18.07
N CYS A 132 12.70 -1.52 17.05
CA CYS A 132 13.20 -1.87 15.71
C CYS A 132 13.68 -0.63 14.96
N GLU A 133 14.92 -0.71 14.45
CA GLU A 133 15.62 0.33 13.70
C GLU A 133 14.88 0.70 12.40
N SER A 134 14.79 2.01 12.17
CA SER A 134 14.12 2.63 11.04
C SER A 134 14.95 2.49 9.76
N ASN A 135 14.57 1.58 8.85
CA ASN A 135 15.06 1.64 7.47
C ASN A 135 14.25 2.67 6.67
N THR A 136 14.76 3.90 6.62
CA THR A 136 14.35 4.92 5.67
C THR A 136 14.98 4.59 4.31
N TYR A 137 14.22 3.98 3.40
CA TYR A 137 14.66 3.85 2.02
C TYR A 137 14.34 5.15 1.28
N ALA A 138 15.39 5.93 0.97
CA ALA A 138 15.28 7.04 0.03
C ALA A 138 14.91 6.47 -1.35
N ILE A 139 13.64 6.58 -1.72
CA ILE A 139 13.21 6.33 -3.10
C ILE A 139 13.71 7.52 -3.92
N LYS A 140 14.75 7.31 -4.71
CA LYS A 140 15.05 8.22 -5.83
C LYS A 140 13.97 8.01 -6.87
N ASP A 141 13.13 9.02 -7.02
CA ASP A 141 12.13 9.12 -8.08
C ASP A 141 12.84 9.18 -9.43
N SER A 142 12.95 8.04 -10.11
CA SER A 142 13.31 8.00 -11.52
C SER A 142 12.03 7.96 -12.33
N MET A 143 11.69 9.12 -12.89
CA MET A 143 10.61 9.34 -13.84
C MET A 143 10.75 8.36 -15.02
N ILE A 144 9.95 7.29 -15.02
CA ILE A 144 9.78 6.43 -16.21
C ILE A 144 8.58 6.97 -16.98
N GLN A 145 8.86 7.55 -18.15
CA GLN A 145 7.85 7.87 -19.15
C GLN A 145 7.11 6.59 -19.54
N SER A 146 5.82 6.59 -19.24
CA SER A 146 4.84 5.56 -19.61
C SER A 146 4.76 5.42 -21.12
N SER A 147 5.12 4.24 -21.65
CA SER A 147 4.71 3.83 -22.99
C SER A 147 3.56 2.82 -22.89
N SER A 148 2.38 3.31 -23.29
CA SER A 148 1.13 2.60 -23.56
C SER A 148 0.66 1.60 -22.48
N VAL A 149 0.05 2.15 -21.43
CA VAL A 149 -0.87 1.42 -20.54
C VAL A 149 -1.92 0.73 -21.42
N ALA A 150 -1.97 -0.60 -21.41
CA ALA A 150 -3.17 -1.34 -21.80
C ALA A 150 -4.34 -0.74 -20.99
N SER A 151 -5.29 -0.11 -21.68
CA SER A 151 -6.27 0.82 -21.10
C SER A 151 -6.85 0.29 -19.79
N TYR A 152 -6.43 0.87 -18.66
CA TYR A 152 -7.07 0.62 -17.38
C TYR A 152 -8.51 1.10 -17.48
N SER A 153 -9.45 0.15 -17.59
CA SER A 153 -10.82 0.50 -17.97
C SER A 153 -11.49 1.31 -16.87
N GLU A 154 -12.32 2.27 -17.27
CA GLU A 154 -13.14 3.06 -16.33
C GLU A 154 -13.94 2.13 -15.40
N LYS A 155 -14.51 1.05 -15.96
CA LYS A 155 -15.22 0.02 -15.19
C LYS A 155 -14.36 -0.61 -14.09
N THR A 156 -13.10 -0.95 -14.37
CA THR A 156 -12.17 -1.50 -13.36
C THR A 156 -11.80 -0.44 -12.33
N ALA A 157 -11.52 0.80 -12.79
CA ALA A 157 -11.22 1.93 -11.91
C ALA A 157 -12.35 2.19 -10.91
N THR A 158 -13.59 2.29 -11.38
CA THR A 158 -14.78 2.53 -10.54
C THR A 158 -14.96 1.41 -9.51
N LYS A 159 -14.78 0.14 -9.91
CA LYS A 159 -14.86 -0.99 -8.96
C LYS A 159 -13.79 -0.92 -7.88
N ASN A 160 -12.56 -0.60 -8.25
CA ASN A 160 -11.44 -0.53 -7.33
C ASN A 160 -11.58 0.66 -6.35
N ILE A 161 -11.99 1.83 -6.85
CA ILE A 161 -12.30 3.00 -5.99
C ILE A 161 -13.47 2.68 -5.05
N GLY A 162 -14.53 2.02 -5.54
CA GLY A 162 -15.66 1.61 -4.71
C GLY A 162 -15.26 0.65 -3.59
N ALA A 163 -14.37 -0.30 -3.86
CA ALA A 163 -13.81 -1.19 -2.84
C ALA A 163 -13.01 -0.40 -1.78
N LEU A 164 -12.15 0.54 -2.20
CA LEU A 164 -11.40 1.40 -1.27
C LEU A 164 -12.31 2.27 -0.40
N ALA A 165 -13.35 2.87 -1.00
CA ALA A 165 -14.34 3.68 -0.28
C ALA A 165 -15.05 2.87 0.81
N SER A 166 -15.35 1.59 0.54
CA SER A 166 -16.06 0.70 1.48
C SER A 166 -15.28 0.39 2.77
N CYS A 167 -13.94 0.48 2.75
CA CYS A 167 -13.06 0.30 3.92
C CYS A 167 -12.39 1.61 4.37
N SER A 168 -12.88 2.74 3.85
CA SER A 168 -12.20 4.02 4.01
C SER A 168 -12.16 4.48 5.46
N MET A 169 -13.17 4.16 6.27
CA MET A 169 -13.19 4.53 7.69
C MET A 169 -12.03 3.89 8.45
N GLU A 170 -11.83 2.57 8.31
CA GLU A 170 -10.80 1.84 9.04
C GLU A 170 -9.40 2.22 8.58
N LEU A 171 -9.21 2.40 7.26
CA LEU A 171 -7.93 2.83 6.68
C LEU A 171 -7.60 4.27 7.08
N LEU A 172 -8.58 5.18 7.02
CA LEU A 172 -8.38 6.59 7.34
C LEU A 172 -8.07 6.77 8.83
N GLN A 173 -8.74 6.00 9.69
CA GLN A 173 -8.41 5.96 11.11
C GLN A 173 -6.99 5.43 11.34
N ALA A 174 -6.62 4.30 10.74
CA ALA A 174 -5.28 3.70 10.90
C ALA A 174 -4.16 4.65 10.40
N LEU A 175 -4.36 5.29 9.25
CA LEU A 175 -3.41 6.25 8.69
C LEU A 175 -3.30 7.52 9.54
N THR A 176 -4.43 8.03 10.06
CA THR A 176 -4.45 9.20 10.93
C THR A 176 -3.74 8.90 12.25
N ASP A 177 -3.99 7.74 12.85
CA ASP A 177 -3.29 7.32 14.06
C ASP A 177 -1.79 7.19 13.80
N LEU A 178 -1.41 6.61 12.66
CA LEU A 178 -0.02 6.51 12.22
C LEU A 178 0.62 7.89 12.01
N PHE A 179 -0.11 8.83 11.42
CA PHE A 179 0.36 10.21 11.21
C PHE A 179 0.75 10.87 12.53
N PHE A 180 -0.15 10.82 13.52
CA PHE A 180 0.12 11.40 14.83
C PHE A 180 1.19 10.65 15.63
N GLY A 181 1.26 9.32 15.49
CA GLY A 181 2.29 8.49 16.12
C GLY A 181 3.68 8.59 15.46
N SER A 182 3.77 9.13 14.25
CA SER A 182 5.01 9.22 13.47
C SER A 182 5.79 10.52 13.73
N PRO A 183 7.13 10.52 13.59
CA PRO A 183 7.95 11.72 13.63
C PRO A 183 7.74 12.59 12.37
N PRO A 184 8.02 13.92 12.42
CA PRO A 184 7.66 14.87 11.37
C PRO A 184 8.12 14.51 9.96
N GLU A 185 9.29 13.88 9.82
CA GLU A 185 9.89 13.49 8.53
C GLU A 185 9.04 12.44 7.79
N LYS A 186 8.28 11.66 8.55
CA LYS A 186 7.40 10.59 8.05
C LYS A 186 5.98 11.06 7.74
N ARG A 187 5.63 12.29 8.13
CA ARG A 187 4.25 12.79 8.03
C ARG A 187 3.85 13.26 6.64
N SER A 188 4.80 13.60 5.77
CA SER A 188 4.51 14.12 4.42
C SER A 188 3.76 13.10 3.55
N TYR A 189 4.29 11.87 3.43
CA TYR A 189 3.64 10.83 2.65
C TYR A 189 2.34 10.32 3.29
N LEU A 190 2.24 10.35 4.62
CA LEU A 190 1.01 10.00 5.34
C LEU A 190 -0.09 11.03 5.08
N LYS A 191 0.25 12.33 5.07
CA LYS A 191 -0.67 13.41 4.74
C LYS A 191 -1.28 13.21 3.36
N ASP A 192 -0.46 12.93 2.35
CA ASP A 192 -0.94 12.75 0.98
C ASP A 192 -1.84 11.51 0.84
N ALA A 193 -1.48 10.41 1.52
CA ALA A 193 -2.32 9.21 1.58
C ALA A 193 -3.67 9.46 2.27
N ILE A 194 -3.66 10.16 3.41
CA ILE A 194 -4.88 10.57 4.14
C ILE A 194 -5.76 11.46 3.24
N GLY A 195 -5.17 12.44 2.56
CA GLY A 195 -5.88 13.34 1.66
C GLY A 195 -6.55 12.60 0.49
N CYS A 196 -5.82 11.69 -0.16
CA CYS A 196 -6.36 10.88 -1.24
C CYS A 196 -7.51 9.98 -0.75
N LEU A 197 -7.33 9.30 0.39
CA LEU A 197 -8.35 8.42 0.93
C LEU A 197 -9.60 9.21 1.37
N ALA A 198 -9.42 10.35 2.06
CA ALA A 198 -10.53 11.21 2.46
C ALA A 198 -11.33 11.76 1.26
N SER A 199 -10.68 11.93 0.09
CA SER A 199 -11.36 12.41 -1.13
C SER A 199 -12.33 11.39 -1.73
N ILE A 200 -12.18 10.10 -1.40
CA ILE A 200 -13.06 9.01 -1.84
C ILE A 200 -13.97 8.49 -0.72
N SER A 201 -13.80 8.99 0.51
CA SER A 201 -14.63 8.68 1.67
C SER A 201 -15.93 9.49 1.69
N ASP A 202 -16.95 8.96 2.36
CA ASP A 202 -18.16 9.74 2.66
C ASP A 202 -17.82 10.96 3.53
N SER A 203 -18.54 12.06 3.30
CA SER A 203 -18.34 13.32 4.04
C SER A 203 -18.53 13.16 5.55
N SER A 204 -19.39 12.24 5.98
CA SER A 204 -19.64 11.91 7.39
C SER A 204 -18.41 11.25 8.06
N ILE A 205 -17.70 10.37 7.34
CA ILE A 205 -16.46 9.74 7.79
C ILE A 205 -15.37 10.79 7.90
N THR A 206 -15.20 11.60 6.85
CA THR A 206 -14.18 12.67 6.83
C THR A 206 -14.42 13.70 7.94
N LYS A 207 -15.67 14.12 8.17
CA LYS A 207 -16.05 15.01 9.27
C LYS A 207 -15.70 14.39 10.63
N ARG A 208 -16.01 13.11 10.83
CA ARG A 208 -15.70 12.39 12.08
C ARG A 208 -14.20 12.37 12.36
N ILE A 209 -13.39 11.94 11.39
CA ILE A 209 -11.93 11.87 11.55
C ILE A 209 -11.33 13.26 11.79
N LEU A 210 -11.82 14.29 11.10
CA LEU A 210 -11.37 15.67 11.32
C LEU A 210 -11.64 16.13 12.75
N ILE A 211 -12.87 15.94 13.26
CA ILE A 211 -13.22 16.32 14.63
C ILE A 211 -12.31 15.59 15.63
N SER A 212 -12.18 14.26 15.52
CA SER A 212 -11.31 13.49 16.40
C SER A 212 -9.84 13.92 16.32
N SER A 213 -9.38 14.38 15.15
CA SER A 213 -8.02 14.90 14.98
C SER A 213 -7.83 16.27 15.66
N LEU A 214 -8.84 17.14 15.62
CA LEU A 214 -8.81 18.46 16.25
C LEU A 214 -8.90 18.37 17.77
N GLU A 215 -9.68 17.42 18.30
CA GLU A 215 -9.72 17.09 19.72
C GLU A 215 -8.36 16.59 20.23
N ARG A 216 -7.69 15.71 19.48
CA ARG A 216 -6.33 15.23 19.79
C ARG A 216 -5.27 16.34 19.81
N LEU A 217 -5.51 17.41 19.06
CA LEU A 217 -4.66 18.60 19.03
C LEU A 217 -5.09 19.66 20.07
N GLU A 218 -6.10 19.36 20.88
CA GLU A 218 -6.68 20.28 21.87
C GLU A 218 -7.21 21.60 21.27
N LEU A 219 -7.47 21.62 19.96
CA LEU A 219 -7.93 22.80 19.22
C LEU A 219 -9.42 23.05 19.40
N ILE A 220 -10.17 22.02 19.79
CA ILE A 220 -11.61 22.05 20.00
C ILE A 220 -11.90 21.44 21.38
N ASN A 221 -11.32 22.01 22.43
CA ASN A 221 -11.76 21.74 23.79
C ASN A 221 -13.01 22.59 24.06
N GLY A 222 -14.15 22.19 23.49
CA GLY A 222 -15.46 22.79 23.81
C GLY A 222 -16.34 23.20 22.63
N VAL A 223 -16.61 22.31 21.67
CA VAL A 223 -17.73 22.53 20.73
C VAL A 223 -18.80 21.49 21.01
N GLY A 224 -19.82 21.95 21.75
CA GLY A 224 -21.10 21.26 21.85
C GLY A 224 -21.72 21.07 20.46
N GLU A 225 -22.37 19.92 20.31
CA GLU A 225 -23.46 19.65 19.37
C GLU A 225 -23.36 20.37 18.02
N PHE A 226 -22.68 19.76 17.06
CA PHE A 226 -23.05 19.96 15.65
C PHE A 226 -24.33 19.17 15.33
N GLU A 227 -25.42 19.48 16.03
CA GLU A 227 -26.76 19.09 15.62
C GLU A 227 -27.34 20.14 14.66
N ASN A 228 -27.62 19.65 13.45
CA ASN A 228 -28.78 19.99 12.64
C ASN A 228 -29.00 21.48 12.24
N VAL A 229 -28.25 21.97 11.25
CA VAL A 229 -28.73 23.08 10.40
C VAL A 229 -29.43 22.47 9.19
N GLY A 230 -30.71 22.18 9.37
CA GLY A 230 -31.54 21.52 8.37
C GLY A 230 -33.03 21.58 8.70
N ASN A 231 -33.55 22.76 9.08
CA ASN A 231 -34.87 23.29 8.67
C ASN A 231 -35.33 24.42 9.61
N SER A 232 -35.31 25.64 9.10
CA SER A 232 -36.25 26.67 9.52
C SER A 232 -36.70 27.47 8.29
N SER A 233 -37.72 26.96 7.61
CA SER A 233 -38.57 27.78 6.76
C SER A 233 -39.42 28.66 7.67
N THR A 234 -39.04 29.93 7.79
CA THR A 234 -39.77 30.97 8.53
C THR A 234 -41.09 31.27 7.83
N THR A 235 -42.17 31.17 8.60
CA THR A 235 -43.52 31.63 8.27
C THR A 235 -43.60 33.15 8.28
N GLU A 236 -44.10 33.77 7.22
CA GLU A 236 -44.70 35.11 7.26
C GLU A 236 -46.20 34.97 6.97
N LYS A 237 -47.00 35.12 8.04
CA LYS A 237 -48.39 35.57 7.94
C LYS A 237 -48.36 37.05 8.27
N ASP A 238 -48.80 37.90 7.34
CA ASP A 238 -49.27 39.22 7.71
C ASP A 238 -50.64 39.52 7.12
N THR A 239 -51.47 40.01 8.03
CA THR A 239 -52.86 40.38 7.91
C THR A 239 -52.96 41.72 7.20
N GLN A 240 -53.85 41.86 6.21
CA GLN A 240 -54.28 43.16 5.71
C GLN A 240 -55.80 43.32 5.77
N ARG A 241 -56.13 44.57 6.01
CA ARG A 241 -57.33 45.22 6.52
C ARG A 241 -58.52 45.19 5.58
#